data_AF-A0A9X0PN35-F1
#
_entry.id   AF-A0A9X0PN35-F1
#
_cell.length_a   1.000
_cell.length_b   1.000
_cell.length_c   1.000
_cell.angle_alpha   90.00
_cell.angle_beta   90.00
_cell.angle_gamma   90.00
#
_symmetry.space_group_name_H-M   'P 1'
#
loop_
_entity.id
_entity.type
_entity.pdbx_description
1 polymer ?
#
loop_
_entity_poly.entity_id
_entity_poly.type
_entity_poly.pdbx_seq_one_letter_code
_entity_poly.pdbx_strand_id
1 'polypeptide(L)'
;MPDLDAGEYLLDALKELGPIRSNGMGLGTPDWQELVAFAAANDLALQPWEFRLIRKMASAYLSGFNSGKEPLSIPPLEREAR
;
A
#
# COMPACT_ATOMS: atom_id res chain seq x y z
N MET A 1 26.16 9.32 8.41
CA MET A 1 25.27 8.24 7.92
C MET A 1 24.66 8.78 6.63
N PRO A 2 24.60 8.03 5.50
CA PRO A 2 23.98 8.58 4.30
C PRO A 2 22.46 8.68 4.51
N ASP A 3 21.83 9.71 3.96
CA ASP A 3 20.39 9.92 4.03
C ASP A 3 19.66 8.80 3.27
N LEU A 4 18.71 8.14 3.93
CA LEU A 4 17.91 7.06 3.35
C LEU A 4 16.76 7.66 2.51
N ASP A 5 17.07 8.13 1.31
CA ASP A 5 16.10 8.36 0.21
C ASP A 5 15.47 7.03 -0.29
N ALA A 6 16.00 5.89 0.15
CA ALA A 6 15.83 4.59 -0.50
C ALA A 6 14.43 3.93 -0.35
N GLY A 7 13.46 4.55 0.31
CA GLY A 7 12.13 3.96 0.53
C GLY A 7 10.94 4.89 0.29
N GLU A 8 11.16 6.20 0.26
CA GLU A 8 10.07 7.19 0.11
C GLU A 8 9.40 7.08 -1.26
N TYR A 9 10.18 6.82 -2.30
CA TYR A 9 9.66 6.62 -3.65
C TYR A 9 8.67 5.45 -3.75
N LEU A 10 8.76 4.42 -2.88
CA LEU A 10 7.79 3.32 -2.85
C LEU A 10 6.47 3.74 -2.19
N LEU A 11 6.53 4.64 -1.21
CA LEU A 11 5.34 5.23 -0.62
C LEU A 11 4.65 6.16 -1.62
N ASP A 12 5.41 6.94 -2.38
CA ASP A 12 4.86 7.81 -3.42
C ASP A 12 4.26 7.00 -4.57
N ALA A 13 4.96 5.96 -5.02
CA ALA A 13 4.41 4.99 -5.97
C ALA A 13 3.10 4.37 -5.47
N LEU A 14 3.00 4.02 -4.18
CA LEU A 14 1.77 3.49 -3.59
C LEU A 14 0.64 4.53 -3.56
N LYS A 15 0.93 5.79 -3.23
CA LYS A 15 -0.06 6.88 -3.21
C LYS A 15 -0.59 7.16 -4.62
N GLU A 16 0.30 7.20 -5.61
CA GLU A 16 -0.05 7.47 -7.00
C GLU A 16 -0.79 6.30 -7.64
N LEU A 17 -0.31 5.07 -7.44
CA LEU A 17 -1.04 3.86 -7.80
C LEU A 17 -2.40 3.88 -7.11
N GLY A 18 -2.46 4.24 -5.83
CA GLY A 18 -3.64 4.17 -4.98
C GLY A 18 -3.72 2.81 -4.27
N PRO A 19 -3.77 2.79 -2.92
CA PRO A 19 -3.65 1.55 -2.15
C PRO A 19 -4.90 0.66 -2.15
N ILE A 20 -6.05 1.18 -2.60
CA ILE A 20 -7.34 0.49 -2.63
C ILE A 20 -8.01 0.68 -4.01
N ARG A 21 -8.71 -0.36 -4.47
CA ARG A 21 -9.54 -0.40 -5.67
C ARG A 21 -10.95 -0.89 -5.34
N SER A 22 -11.94 -0.48 -6.13
CA SER A 22 -13.22 -1.17 -6.17
C SER A 22 -13.17 -2.24 -7.26
N ASN A 23 -13.55 -3.48 -6.92
CA ASN A 23 -13.53 -4.61 -7.85
C ASN A 23 -14.93 -5.18 -8.15
N GLY A 24 -15.98 -4.38 -7.94
CA GLY A 24 -17.38 -4.80 -8.11
C GLY A 24 -17.93 -5.69 -6.99
N MET A 25 -17.09 -6.41 -6.24
CA MET A 25 -17.47 -7.22 -5.07
C MET A 25 -17.12 -6.56 -3.74
N GLY A 26 -16.40 -5.44 -3.77
CA GLY A 26 -16.00 -4.70 -2.58
C GLY A 26 -14.75 -3.88 -2.84
N LEU A 27 -14.03 -3.58 -1.75
CA LEU A 27 -12.72 -2.96 -1.80
C LEU A 27 -11.63 -4.03 -1.78
N GLY A 28 -10.64 -3.88 -2.65
CA GLY A 28 -9.47 -4.73 -2.73
C GLY A 28 -8.20 -3.92 -2.88
N THR A 29 -7.06 -4.61 -2.87
CA THR A 29 -5.77 -3.99 -3.21
C THR A 29 -5.48 -4.16 -4.70
N PRO A 30 -4.62 -3.31 -5.29
CA PRO A 30 -4.16 -3.50 -6.65
C PRO A 30 -3.54 -4.89 -6.86
N ASP A 31 -3.85 -5.55 -7.97
CA ASP A 31 -3.32 -6.85 -8.32
C ASP A 31 -1.92 -6.78 -8.96
N TRP A 32 -1.34 -7.95 -9.28
CA TRP A 32 0.00 -7.98 -9.89
C TRP A 32 0.04 -7.39 -11.30
N GLN A 33 -1.03 -7.53 -12.08
CA GLN A 33 -1.09 -7.00 -13.44
C GLN A 33 -1.17 -5.48 -13.40
N GLU A 34 -1.95 -4.91 -12.47
CA GLU A 34 -2.00 -3.47 -12.22
C GLU A 34 -0.66 -2.92 -11.78
N LEU A 35 0.05 -3.59 -10.86
CA LEU A 35 1.39 -3.14 -10.42
C LEU A 35 2.40 -3.16 -11.57
N VAL A 36 2.41 -4.23 -12.38
CA VAL A 36 3.32 -4.34 -13.54
C VAL A 36 3.00 -3.27 -14.57
N ALA A 37 1.72 -3.06 -14.88
CA ALA A 37 1.29 -2.02 -15.81
C ALA A 37 1.65 -0.62 -15.31
N PHE A 38 1.47 -0.35 -14.01
CA PHE A 38 1.83 0.91 -13.38
C PHE A 38 3.33 1.18 -13.44
N ALA A 39 4.16 0.19 -13.08
CA ALA A 39 5.60 0.33 -13.13
C ALA A 39 6.09 0.59 -14.56
N ALA A 40 5.55 -0.13 -15.55
CA ALA A 40 5.87 0.06 -16.95
C ALA A 40 5.42 1.43 -17.49
N ALA A 41 4.23 1.89 -17.12
CA ALA A 41 3.70 3.18 -17.57
C ALA A 41 4.48 4.39 -17.03
N ASN A 42 5.13 4.23 -15.87
CA ASN A 42 5.88 5.28 -15.18
C ASN A 42 7.40 5.10 -15.25
N ASP A 43 7.89 4.17 -16.08
CA ASP A 43 9.32 3.84 -16.22
C ASP A 43 10.03 3.55 -14.87
N LEU A 44 9.31 2.87 -13.96
CA LEU A 44 9.83 2.52 -12.63
C LEU A 44 10.57 1.18 -12.69
N ALA A 45 11.88 1.22 -12.42
CA ALA A 45 12.74 0.04 -12.37
C ALA A 45 12.62 -0.73 -11.04
N LEU A 46 11.41 -1.19 -10.72
CA LEU A 46 11.13 -1.89 -9.46
C LEU A 46 11.77 -3.29 -9.40
N GLN A 47 12.43 -3.58 -8.29
CA GLN A 47 12.95 -4.89 -7.94
C GLN A 47 11.83 -5.84 -7.49
N PRO A 48 11.99 -7.17 -7.62
CA PRO A 48 10.97 -8.13 -7.19
C PRO A 48 10.51 -7.99 -5.73
N TRP A 49 11.40 -7.55 -4.83
CA TRP A 49 11.05 -7.32 -3.43
C TRP A 49 10.25 -6.04 -3.22
N GLU A 50 10.42 -5.03 -4.07
CA GLU A 50 9.72 -3.74 -4.02
C GLU A 50 8.27 -3.92 -4.46
N PHE A 51 8.02 -4.70 -5.52
CA PHE A 51 6.67 -5.12 -5.88
C PHE A 51 5.94 -5.82 -4.72
N ARG A 52 6.64 -6.72 -4.01
CA ARG A 52 6.09 -7.39 -2.82
C ARG A 52 5.84 -6.39 -1.68
N LEU A 53 6.72 -5.40 -1.50
CA LEU A 53 6.57 -4.39 -0.46
C LEU A 53 5.36 -3.49 -0.74
N ILE A 54 5.20 -2.97 -1.96
CA ILE A 54 4.04 -2.16 -2.36
C ILE A 54 2.73 -2.90 -2.10
N ARG A 55 2.64 -4.19 -2.46
CA ARG A 55 1.45 -5.02 -2.15
C ARG A 55 1.22 -5.19 -0.65
N LYS A 56 2.27 -5.41 0.15
CA LYS A 56 2.15 -5.51 1.61
C LYS A 56 1.63 -4.21 2.21
N MET A 57 2.14 -3.07 1.75
CA MET A 57 1.69 -1.75 2.19
C MET A 57 0.23 -1.50 1.79
N ALA A 58 -0.18 -1.83 0.57
CA ALA A 58 -1.57 -1.73 0.12
C ALA A 58 -2.52 -2.58 1.00
N SER A 59 -2.12 -3.82 1.32
CA SER A 59 -2.90 -4.70 2.20
C SER A 59 -3.01 -4.17 3.62
N ALA A 60 -1.91 -3.64 4.17
CA ALA A 60 -1.91 -3.02 5.49
C ALA A 60 -2.82 -1.77 5.51
N TYR A 61 -2.78 -0.96 4.45
CA TYR A 61 -3.65 0.20 4.30
C TYR A 61 -5.13 -0.21 4.24
N LEU A 62 -5.49 -1.20 3.42
CA LEU A 62 -6.87 -1.70 3.33
C LEU A 62 -7.37 -2.25 4.67
N SER A 63 -6.51 -2.98 5.39
CA SER A 63 -6.82 -3.48 6.73
C SER A 63 -7.11 -2.33 7.69
N GLY A 64 -6.21 -1.34 7.77
CA GLY A 64 -6.38 -0.14 8.61
C GLY A 64 -7.64 0.66 8.24
N PHE A 65 -7.91 0.80 6.94
CA PHE A 65 -9.09 1.47 6.40
C PHE A 65 -10.39 0.75 6.81
N ASN A 66 -10.43 -0.58 6.72
CA ASN A 66 -11.57 -1.37 7.14
C ASN A 66 -11.77 -1.31 8.66
N SER A 67 -10.70 -1.42 9.45
CA SER A 67 -10.79 -1.26 10.90
C SER A 67 -11.31 0.12 11.28
N GLY A 68 -10.88 1.19 10.60
CA GLY A 68 -11.35 2.55 10.87
C GLY A 68 -12.83 2.79 10.56
N LYS A 69 -13.48 1.90 9.78
CA LYS A 69 -14.93 1.94 9.54
C LYS A 69 -15.74 1.33 10.67
N GLU A 70 -15.12 0.55 11.57
CA GLU A 70 -15.82 0.01 12.74
C GLU A 70 -15.89 1.07 13.84
N PRO A 71 -17.09 1.51 14.27
CA PRO A 71 -17.24 2.60 15.24
C PRO A 71 -16.60 2.35 16.62
N LEU A 72 -16.33 1.09 16.95
CA LEU A 72 -15.72 0.66 18.21
C LEU A 72 -14.26 0.16 18.02
N SER A 73 -13.66 0.43 16.86
CA SER A 73 -12.27 0.04 16.63
C SER A 73 -11.34 0.80 17.56
N ILE A 74 -10.38 0.08 18.15
CA ILE A 74 -9.31 0.70 18.95
C ILE A 74 -8.51 1.64 18.03
N PRO A 75 -8.38 2.94 18.40
CA PRO A 75 -7.56 3.89 17.66
C PRO A 75 -6.13 3.35 17.44
N PRO A 76 -5.49 3.57 16.28
CA PRO A 76 -4.17 3.02 15.99
C PRO A 76 -3.11 3.28 17.08
N LEU A 77 -3.12 4.48 17.69
CA LEU A 77 -2.23 4.88 18.78
C LEU A 77 -2.36 4.01 20.05
N GLU A 78 -3.52 3.39 20.25
CA GLU A 78 -3.83 2.58 21.43
C GLU A 78 -3.60 1.08 21.20
N ARG A 79 -3.20 0.66 19.99
CA ARG A 79 -3.01 -0.76 19.63
C ARG A 79 -1.68 -1.34 20.10
N GLU A 80 -0.64 -0.51 20.29
CA GLU A 80 0.72 -0.93 20.70
C GLU A 80 0.89 -1.05 22.22
N ALA A 81 -0.13 -0.65 23.00
CA ALA A 81 -0.08 -0.69 24.46
C ALA A 81 -0.46 -2.07 25.06
N ARG A 82 -0.46 -3.15 24.27
CA ARG A 82 -0.91 -4.49 24.69
C ARG A 82 0.12 -5.58 24.42
#